data_AF-A0A2V6WUS2-F1
#
_entry.id   AF-A0A2V6WUS2-F1
#
_cell.length_a   1.000
_cell.length_b   1.000
_cell.length_c   1.000
_cell.angle_alpha   90.00
_cell.angle_beta   90.00
_cell.angle_gamma   90.00
#
_symmetry.space_group_name_H-M   'P 1'
#
loop_
_entity.id
_entity.type
_entity.pdbx_description
1 polymer ?
#
loop_
_entity_poly.entity_id
_entity_poly.type
_entity_poly.pdbx_seq_one_letter_code
_entity_poly.pdbx_strand_id
1 'polypeptide(L)'
;MRFLVYGAVFALAFVAFSLVSFWLAVRPPRLAIPQAPGDYGLKVETVTISADDGVRLAAWLLPRAGAPALVLLHGYPAEKADLLPIAAALSPRFTVLL
;
A
#
# COMPACT_ATOMS: atom_id res chain seq x y z
N MET A 1 45.30 -19.44 -1.32
CA MET A 1 44.35 -19.41 -0.18
C MET A 1 43.61 -18.08 -0.05
N ARG A 2 44.29 -16.92 0.11
CA ARG A 2 43.65 -15.62 0.38
C ARG A 2 42.66 -15.16 -0.71
N PHE A 3 42.99 -15.33 -1.99
CA PHE A 3 42.07 -15.00 -3.09
C PHE A 3 40.78 -15.82 -3.11
N LEU A 4 40.83 -17.09 -2.73
CA LEU A 4 39.64 -17.94 -2.61
C LEU A 4 38.74 -17.48 -1.45
N VAL A 5 39.35 -17.08 -0.33
CA VAL A 5 38.63 -16.51 0.82
C VAL A 5 37.96 -15.20 0.41
N TYR A 6 38.66 -14.28 -0.26
CA TYR A 6 38.07 -13.02 -0.72
C TYR A 6 36.95 -13.25 -1.75
N GLY A 7 37.13 -14.18 -2.68
CA GLY A 7 36.09 -14.54 -3.65
C GLY A 7 34.84 -15.11 -2.98
N ALA A 8 35.01 -16.01 -1.99
CA ALA A 8 33.91 -16.56 -1.22
C ALA A 8 33.17 -15.49 -0.40
N VAL A 9 33.90 -14.59 0.25
CA VAL A 9 33.30 -13.47 1.00
C VAL A 9 32.51 -12.55 0.07
N PHE A 10 33.06 -12.22 -1.10
CA PHE A 10 32.35 -11.39 -2.08
C PHE A 10 31.08 -12.06 -2.58
N ALA A 11 31.15 -13.33 -2.97
CA ALA A 11 29.98 -14.09 -3.43
C ALA A 11 28.90 -14.15 -2.35
N LEU A 12 29.27 -14.41 -1.10
CA LEU A 12 28.34 -14.44 0.03
C LEU A 12 27.69 -13.06 0.26
N ALA A 13 28.47 -11.98 0.23
CA ALA A 13 27.96 -10.63 0.38
C ALA A 13 26.98 -10.26 -0.75
N PHE A 14 27.31 -10.64 -2.00
CA PHE A 14 26.44 -10.41 -3.15
C PHE A 14 25.10 -11.14 -3.03
N VAL A 15 25.13 -12.42 -2.63
CA VAL A 15 23.90 -13.21 -2.39
C VAL A 15 23.08 -12.59 -1.25
N ALA A 16 23.73 -12.25 -0.13
CA ALA A 16 23.04 -11.62 1.00
C ALA A 16 22.39 -10.30 0.61
N PHE A 17 23.10 -9.43 -0.10
CA PHE A 17 22.56 -8.18 -0.61
C PHE A 17 21.36 -8.41 -1.54
N SER A 18 21.49 -9.35 -2.49
CA SER A 18 20.41 -9.68 -3.44
C SER A 18 19.15 -10.16 -2.72
N LEU A 19 19.31 -11.01 -1.69
CA LEU A 19 18.18 -11.51 -0.89
C LEU A 19 17.52 -10.39 -0.07
N VAL A 20 18.31 -9.47 0.50
CA VAL A 20 17.78 -8.30 1.23
C VAL A 20 17.03 -7.36 0.28
N SER A 21 17.59 -7.07 -0.90
CA SER A 21 16.93 -6.24 -1.90
C SER A 21 15.61 -6.87 -2.37
N PHE A 22 15.61 -8.18 -2.64
CA PHE A 22 14.40 -8.91 -2.98
C PHE A 22 13.36 -8.81 -1.86
N TRP A 23 13.76 -9.07 -0.61
CA TRP A 23 12.86 -9.02 0.54
C TRP A 23 12.22 -7.64 0.72
N LEU A 24 13.01 -6.56 0.60
CA LEU A 24 12.49 -5.19 0.69
C LEU A 24 11.54 -4.83 -0.46
N ALA A 25 11.77 -5.36 -1.66
CA ALA A 25 10.91 -5.13 -2.81
C ALA A 25 9.54 -5.82 -2.67
N VAL A 26 9.50 -7.05 -2.13
CA VAL A 26 8.24 -7.81 -1.97
C VAL A 26 7.57 -7.62 -0.61
N ARG A 27 8.29 -7.04 0.37
CA ARG A 27 7.78 -6.67 1.70
C ARG A 27 8.23 -5.25 2.03
N PRO A 28 7.66 -4.23 1.35
CA PRO A 28 7.99 -2.86 1.65
C PRO A 28 7.63 -2.53 3.11
N PRO A 29 8.44 -1.67 3.78
CA PRO A 29 8.03 -1.12 5.06
C PRO A 29 6.72 -0.35 4.90
N ARG A 30 5.87 -0.37 5.92
CA ARG A 30 4.63 0.42 5.92
C ARG A 30 4.97 1.90 6.02
N LEU A 31 4.76 2.63 4.93
CA LEU A 31 4.82 4.08 4.94
C LEU A 31 3.53 4.62 5.56
N ALA A 32 3.66 5.30 6.70
CA ALA A 32 2.53 6.01 7.30
C ALA A 32 2.43 7.39 6.66
N ILE A 33 1.35 7.64 5.91
CA ILE A 33 1.07 8.96 5.36
C ILE A 33 0.27 9.71 6.43
N PRO A 34 0.74 10.87 6.93
CA PRO A 34 0.12 11.58 8.05
C PRO A 34 -1.11 12.38 7.59
N GLN A 35 -2.06 11.70 6.94
CA GLN A 35 -3.30 12.27 6.44
C GLN A 35 -4.46 11.40 6.89
N ALA A 36 -5.53 12.04 7.33
CA ALA A 36 -6.77 11.40 7.75
C ALA A 36 -7.93 11.87 6.87
N PRO A 37 -9.00 11.05 6.72
CA PRO A 37 -10.19 11.48 5.99
C PRO A 37 -10.79 12.81 6.48
N GLY A 38 -10.70 13.07 7.79
CA GLY A 38 -11.16 14.31 8.40
C GLY A 38 -10.46 15.56 7.88
N ASP A 39 -9.19 15.48 7.48
CA ASP A 39 -8.42 16.60 6.92
C ASP A 39 -9.01 17.10 5.59
N TYR A 40 -9.78 16.24 4.92
CA TYR A 40 -10.46 16.51 3.64
C TYR A 40 -11.98 16.69 3.81
N GLY A 41 -12.47 16.79 5.05
CA GLY A 41 -13.91 16.90 5.33
C GLY A 41 -14.71 15.64 5.00
N LEU A 42 -14.04 14.48 4.87
CA LEU A 42 -14.67 13.22 4.50
C LEU A 42 -15.17 12.46 5.72
N LYS A 43 -16.40 11.97 5.64
CA LYS A 43 -16.95 10.96 6.54
C LYS A 43 -16.87 9.62 5.84
N VAL A 44 -16.11 8.70 6.42
CA VAL A 44 -15.85 7.38 5.84
C VAL A 44 -16.36 6.30 6.78
N GLU A 45 -16.77 5.18 6.19
CA GLU A 45 -16.95 3.92 6.90
C GLU A 45 -15.63 3.14 6.85
N THR A 46 -15.09 2.79 8.00
CA THR A 46 -13.92 1.91 8.07
C THR A 46 -14.38 0.47 7.86
N VAL A 47 -13.95 -0.14 6.76
CA VAL A 47 -14.33 -1.50 6.37
C VAL A 47 -13.11 -2.41 6.30
N THR A 48 -13.33 -3.69 6.55
CA THR A 48 -12.34 -4.73 6.28
C THR A 48 -12.86 -5.63 5.18
N ILE A 49 -12.03 -5.86 4.16
CA ILE A 49 -12.33 -6.79 3.06
C ILE A 49 -11.45 -8.02 3.24
N SER A 50 -12.05 -9.21 3.23
CA SER A 50 -11.32 -10.47 3.21
C SER A 50 -11.07 -10.89 1.77
N ALA A 51 -9.80 -11.08 1.40
CA ALA A 51 -9.43 -11.66 0.12
C ALA A 51 -9.50 -13.20 0.17
N ASP A 52 -9.52 -13.84 -1.01
CA ASP A 52 -9.68 -15.29 -1.16
C ASP A 52 -8.53 -16.10 -0.53
N ASP A 53 -7.36 -15.48 -0.34
CA ASP A 53 -6.19 -16.05 0.32
C ASP A 53 -6.15 -15.81 1.84
N GLY A 54 -7.21 -15.21 2.40
CA GLY A 54 -7.34 -14.90 3.82
C GLY A 54 -6.70 -13.58 4.25
N VAL A 55 -6.12 -12.80 3.33
CA VAL A 55 -5.59 -11.46 3.64
C VAL A 55 -6.75 -10.52 4.01
N ARG A 56 -6.58 -9.78 5.11
CA ARG A 56 -7.52 -8.76 5.56
C ARG A 56 -7.05 -7.38 5.12
N LEU A 57 -7.78 -6.77 4.18
CA LEU A 57 -7.51 -5.44 3.63
C LEU A 57 -8.29 -4.39 4.42
N ALA A 58 -7.59 -3.39 4.94
CA ALA A 58 -8.20 -2.24 5.61
C ALA A 58 -8.51 -1.15 4.58
N ALA A 59 -9.77 -0.74 4.51
CA ALA A 59 -10.24 0.25 3.54
C ALA A 59 -11.19 1.27 4.17
N TRP A 60 -11.40 2.37 3.45
CA TRP A 60 -12.41 3.38 3.72
C TRP A 60 -13.45 3.39 2.60
N LEU A 61 -14.70 3.36 3.00
CA LEU A 61 -15.84 3.46 2.09
C LEU A 61 -16.55 4.80 2.27
N LEU A 62 -16.76 5.50 1.16
CA LEU A 62 -17.57 6.70 1.05
C LEU A 62 -18.82 6.36 0.25
N PRO A 63 -19.92 5.95 0.90
CA PRO A 63 -21.12 5.54 0.21
C PRO A 63 -21.84 6.75 -0.40
N ARG A 64 -22.36 6.56 -1.63
CA ARG A 64 -23.27 7.49 -2.28
C ARG A 64 -24.41 6.71 -2.93
N ALA A 65 -25.57 6.73 -2.28
CA ALA A 65 -26.74 5.98 -2.73
C ALA A 65 -27.12 6.34 -4.17
N GLY A 66 -27.32 5.33 -5.01
CA GLY A 66 -27.69 5.48 -6.42
C GLY A 66 -26.56 5.93 -7.36
N ALA A 67 -25.33 6.11 -6.85
CA ALA A 67 -24.17 6.46 -7.67
C ALA A 67 -23.33 5.23 -8.02
N PRO A 68 -22.69 5.21 -9.22
CA PRO A 68 -21.70 4.19 -9.54
C PRO A 68 -20.52 4.21 -8.55
N ALA A 69 -19.89 3.05 -8.38
CA ALA A 69 -18.76 2.88 -7.47
C ALA A 69 -17.42 2.98 -8.20
N LEU A 70 -16.43 3.57 -7.55
CA LEU A 70 -15.03 3.61 -7.96
C LEU A 70 -14.15 3.02 -6.85
N VAL A 71 -13.22 2.14 -7.24
CA VAL A 71 -12.19 1.60 -6.36
C VAL A 71 -10.88 2.28 -6.71
N LEU A 72 -10.29 2.99 -5.75
CA LEU A 72 -9.01 3.67 -5.93
C LEU A 72 -7.89 2.79 -5.39
N LEU A 73 -6.88 2.53 -6.21
CA LEU A 73 -5.75 1.67 -5.88
C LEU A 73 -4.47 2.49 -5.88
N HIS A 74 -3.72 2.43 -4.77
CA HIS A 74 -2.50 3.20 -4.61
C HIS A 74 -1.31 2.54 -5.34
N GLY A 75 -0.27 3.32 -5.58
CA GLY A 75 1.00 2.81 -6.11
C GLY A 75 1.86 2.12 -5.04
N TYR A 76 2.88 1.39 -5.49
CA TYR A 76 3.94 0.89 -4.60
C TYR A 76 4.90 2.03 -4.22
N PRO A 77 5.37 2.14 -2.96
CA PRO A 77 5.00 1.39 -1.75
C PRO A 77 4.04 2.17 -0.82
N ALA A 78 3.16 2.97 -1.40
CA ALA A 78 2.26 3.86 -0.67
C ALA A 78 1.12 3.10 0.06
N GLU A 79 0.16 3.85 0.60
CA GLU A 79 -1.06 3.33 1.20
C GLU A 79 -2.28 4.16 0.79
N LYS A 80 -3.50 3.72 1.16
CA LYS A 80 -4.77 4.38 0.79
C LYS A 80 -4.84 5.87 1.11
N ALA A 81 -4.18 6.33 2.18
CA ALA A 81 -4.20 7.75 2.55
C ALA A 81 -3.61 8.67 1.47
N ASP A 82 -2.72 8.18 0.61
CA ASP A 82 -2.18 8.91 -0.55
C ASP A 82 -3.27 9.37 -1.53
N LEU A 83 -4.41 8.67 -1.53
CA LEU A 83 -5.51 8.89 -2.46
C LEU A 83 -6.64 9.73 -1.89
N LEU A 84 -6.51 10.24 -0.65
CA LEU A 84 -7.53 11.07 -0.02
C LEU A 84 -7.88 12.33 -0.83
N PRO A 85 -6.95 13.07 -1.45
CA PRO A 85 -7.30 14.20 -2.33
C PRO A 85 -8.21 13.77 -3.51
N ILE A 86 -7.92 12.61 -4.10
CA ILE A 86 -8.69 12.08 -5.24
C ILE A 86 -10.06 11.59 -4.76
N ALA A 87 -10.12 10.89 -3.63
CA ALA A 87 -11.37 10.48 -3.01
C ALA A 87 -12.26 11.68 -2.68
N ALA A 88 -11.68 12.76 -2.17
CA ALA A 88 -12.40 14.00 -1.89
C ALA A 88 -13.01 14.62 -3.15
N ALA A 89 -12.25 14.65 -4.26
CA ALA A 89 -12.74 15.18 -5.53
C ALA A 89 -13.86 14.32 -6.16
N LEU A 90 -13.84 12.99 -5.95
CA LEU A 90 -14.76 12.05 -6.62
C LEU A 90 -16.01 11.71 -5.79
N SER A 91 -15.91 11.70 -4.46
CA SER A 91 -17.02 11.37 -3.55
C SER A 91 -18.32 12.17 -3.74
N PRO A 92 -18.32 13.42 -4.28
CA PRO A 92 -19.58 14.10 -4.60
C PRO A 92 -20.38 13.46 -5.74
N ARG A 93 -19.78 12.57 -6.54
CA ARG A 93 -20.41 11.96 -7.72
C ARG A 93 -20.45 10.43 -7.68
N PHE A 94 -19.58 9.81 -6.89
CA PHE A 94 -19.39 8.36 -6.87
C PHE A 94 -19.46 7.81 -5.44
N THR A 95 -19.83 6.54 -5.32
CA THR A 95 -19.40 5.75 -4.17
C THR A 95 -17.90 5.49 -4.32
N VAL A 96 -17.08 5.73 -3.30
CA VAL A 96 -15.63 5.58 -3.40
C VAL A 96 -15.13 4.59 -2.36
N LEU A 97 -14.30 3.63 -2.78
CA LEU A 97 -13.58 2.71 -1.91
C LEU A 97 -12.07 2.91 -2.11
N LEU A 98 -11.32 3.07 -1.02
CA LEU A 98 -9.85 3.21 -1.03
C LEU A 98 -9.19 2.52 0.16
#